data_AF-R5MA54-F1
#
_entry.id   AF-R5MA54-F1
#
_cell.length_a   1.000
_cell.length_b   1.000
_cell.length_c   1.000
_cell.angle_alpha   90.00
_cell.angle_beta   90.00
_cell.angle_gamma   90.00
#
_symmetry.space_group_name_H-M   'P 1'
#
loop_
_entity.id
_entity.type
_entity.pdbx_description
1 polymer ?
#
loop_
_entity_poly.entity_id
_entity_poly.type
_entity_poly.pdbx_seq_one_letter_code
_entity_poly.pdbx_strand_id
1 'polypeptide(L)'
;MNERKIKDIERLIEKFFDGDTTLKEEERLYRFFARRDVPEHLAGYRDMFAGFDSMMVKQPRRVRLRPVIMRVAAAAAVVLIVVSAVLAYADYREDRYLARLYGGSYVIENGHRIDDLSEIKGDIEDALDNADRIEKHISSSSVAESAEQDVLNSIDDPAERSRISEMLNE
;
A
#
# COMPACT_ATOMS: atom_id res chain seq x y z
N MET A 1 -34.81 -53.47 -1.25
CA MET A 1 -35.16 -52.08 -0.85
C MET A 1 -36.07 -52.12 0.39
N ASN A 2 -35.98 -51.18 1.34
CA ASN A 2 -36.79 -51.22 2.57
C ASN A 2 -38.26 -50.83 2.28
N GLU A 3 -39.22 -51.60 2.80
CA GLU A 3 -40.66 -51.35 2.61
C GLU A 3 -41.10 -49.95 3.03
N ARG A 4 -40.56 -49.41 4.13
CA ARG A 4 -40.83 -48.03 4.58
C ARG A 4 -40.48 -46.99 3.52
N LYS A 5 -39.38 -47.19 2.78
CA LYS A 5 -38.96 -46.27 1.72
C LYS A 5 -39.86 -46.36 0.49
N ILE A 6 -40.46 -47.53 0.22
CA ILE A 6 -41.39 -47.73 -0.89
C ILE A 6 -42.71 -47.01 -0.58
N LYS A 7 -43.26 -47.19 0.62
CA LYS A 7 -44.46 -46.46 1.08
C LYS A 7 -44.28 -44.94 1.08
N ASP A 8 -43.09 -44.47 1.45
CA ASP A 8 -42.76 -43.04 1.35
C ASP A 8 -42.80 -42.53 -0.08
N ILE A 9 -42.34 -43.31 -1.05
CA ILE A 9 -42.35 -42.94 -2.47
C ILE A 9 -43.78 -42.98 -3.02
N GLU A 10 -44.58 -43.99 -2.67
CA GLU A 10 -45.99 -44.08 -3.06
C GLU A 10 -46.77 -42.84 -2.60
N ARG A 11 -46.61 -42.45 -1.34
CA ARG A 11 -47.19 -41.20 -0.82
C ARG A 11 -46.70 -39.96 -1.55
N LEU A 12 -45.42 -39.92 -1.93
CA LEU A 12 -44.88 -38.80 -2.70
C LEU A 12 -45.42 -38.76 -4.13
N ILE A 13 -45.71 -39.90 -4.74
CA ILE A 13 -46.35 -39.99 -6.06
C ILE A 13 -47.77 -39.45 -6.00
N GLU A 14 -48.55 -39.84 -4.99
CA GLU A 14 -49.89 -39.31 -4.76
C GLU A 14 -49.86 -37.79 -4.59
N LYS A 15 -49.01 -37.30 -3.69
CA LYS A 15 -48.80 -35.86 -3.46
C LYS A 15 -48.35 -35.11 -4.73
N PHE A 16 -47.58 -35.76 -5.59
CA PHE A 16 -47.13 -35.18 -6.86
C PHE A 16 -48.29 -35.02 -7.85
N PHE A 17 -49.17 -36.03 -7.94
CA PHE A 17 -50.38 -35.95 -8.76
C PHE A 17 -51.38 -34.92 -8.23
N ASP A 18 -51.42 -34.71 -6.91
CA ASP A 18 -52.22 -33.67 -6.28
C ASP A 18 -51.62 -32.25 -6.43
N GLY A 19 -50.36 -32.14 -6.88
CA GLY A 19 -49.66 -30.86 -7.07
C GLY A 19 -49.11 -30.24 -5.78
N ASP A 20 -49.07 -30.99 -4.67
CA ASP A 20 -48.67 -30.53 -3.34
C ASP A 20 -47.18 -30.79 -3.02
N THR A 21 -46.38 -31.22 -4.00
CA THR A 21 -44.96 -31.49 -3.81
C THR A 21 -44.11 -30.22 -3.73
N THR A 22 -43.09 -30.28 -2.89
CA THR A 22 -42.01 -29.28 -2.88
C THR A 22 -40.89 -29.71 -3.84
N LEU A 23 -40.08 -28.76 -4.30
CA LEU A 23 -38.93 -29.03 -5.18
C LEU A 23 -37.96 -30.10 -4.63
N LYS A 24 -37.80 -30.18 -3.31
CA LYS A 24 -36.94 -31.20 -2.66
C LYS A 24 -37.57 -32.60 -2.69
N GLU A 25 -38.89 -32.67 -2.64
CA GLU A 25 -39.64 -33.93 -2.71
C GLU A 25 -39.65 -34.45 -4.16
N GLU A 26 -39.81 -33.57 -5.14
CA GLU A 26 -39.70 -33.90 -6.56
C GLU A 26 -38.30 -34.41 -6.93
N GLU A 27 -37.24 -33.73 -6.44
CA GLU A 27 -35.86 -34.21 -6.63
C GLU A 27 -35.66 -35.63 -6.07
N ARG A 28 -36.36 -35.97 -4.97
CA ARG A 28 -36.33 -37.32 -4.39
C ARG A 28 -37.05 -38.34 -5.27
N LEU A 29 -38.17 -37.98 -5.90
CA LEU A 29 -38.87 -38.82 -6.88
C LEU A 29 -38.00 -39.07 -8.11
N TYR A 30 -37.43 -38.02 -8.71
CA TYR A 30 -36.54 -38.17 -9.88
C TYR A 30 -35.33 -39.06 -9.57
N ARG A 31 -34.67 -38.82 -8.42
CA ARG A 31 -33.53 -39.64 -7.99
C ARG A 31 -33.90 -41.09 -7.70
N PHE A 32 -35.14 -41.36 -7.28
CA PHE A 32 -35.62 -42.71 -7.05
C PHE A 32 -35.82 -43.45 -8.38
N PHE A 33 -36.53 -42.84 -9.33
CA PHE A 33 -36.82 -43.45 -10.64
C PHE A 33 -35.64 -43.48 -11.61
N ALA A 34 -34.60 -42.67 -11.38
CA ALA A 34 -33.33 -42.75 -12.10
C ALA A 34 -32.53 -44.04 -11.81
N ARG A 35 -32.90 -44.82 -10.78
CA ARG A 35 -32.23 -46.08 -10.43
C ARG A 35 -32.66 -47.22 -11.35
N ARG A 36 -31.85 -48.29 -11.36
CA ARG A 36 -32.14 -49.52 -12.10
C ARG A 36 -33.04 -50.51 -11.34
N ASP A 37 -33.16 -50.39 -10.01
CA ASP A 37 -33.87 -51.34 -9.13
C ASP A 37 -35.24 -50.85 -8.64
N VAL A 38 -36.07 -50.32 -9.54
CA VAL A 38 -37.42 -49.87 -9.20
C VAL A 38 -38.36 -51.08 -9.04
N PRO A 39 -39.21 -51.15 -7.98
CA PRO A 39 -40.19 -52.23 -7.81
C PRO A 39 -41.14 -52.34 -9.00
N GLU A 40 -41.54 -53.56 -9.33
CA GLU A 40 -42.32 -53.87 -10.54
C GLU A 40 -43.63 -53.05 -10.63
N HIS A 41 -44.33 -52.87 -9.51
CA HIS A 41 -45.58 -52.10 -9.46
C HIS A 41 -45.40 -50.59 -9.63
N LEU A 42 -44.17 -50.08 -9.46
CA LEU A 42 -43.83 -48.67 -9.68
C LEU A 42 -43.12 -48.45 -11.02
N ALA A 43 -42.75 -49.52 -11.74
CA ALA A 43 -41.99 -49.42 -12.98
C ALA A 43 -42.71 -48.58 -14.05
N GLY A 44 -44.05 -48.57 -14.06
CA GLY A 44 -44.86 -47.77 -15.00
C GLY A 44 -44.67 -46.26 -14.87
N TYR A 45 -44.24 -45.74 -13.72
CA TYR A 45 -44.00 -44.31 -13.51
C TYR A 45 -42.59 -43.86 -13.91
N ARG A 46 -41.71 -44.80 -14.25
CA ARG A 46 -40.29 -44.52 -14.46
C ARG A 46 -40.03 -43.56 -15.61
N ASP A 47 -40.63 -43.83 -16.77
CA ASP A 47 -40.42 -43.02 -17.98
C ASP A 47 -41.01 -41.62 -17.82
N MET A 48 -42.13 -41.50 -17.10
CA MET A 48 -42.75 -40.24 -16.76
C MET A 48 -41.81 -39.35 -15.93
N PHE A 49 -41.29 -39.87 -14.81
CA PHE A 49 -40.38 -39.10 -13.95
C PHE A 49 -39.02 -38.83 -14.61
N ALA A 50 -38.54 -39.72 -15.49
CA ALA A 50 -37.35 -39.47 -16.30
C ALA A 50 -37.56 -38.31 -17.28
N GLY A 51 -38.74 -38.22 -17.90
CA GLY A 51 -39.13 -37.10 -18.75
C GLY A 51 -39.13 -35.78 -17.99
N PHE A 52 -39.74 -35.74 -16.80
CA PHE A 52 -39.77 -34.53 -15.97
C PHE A 52 -38.38 -34.08 -15.48
N ASP A 53 -37.50 -35.00 -15.07
CA ASP A 53 -36.12 -34.67 -14.69
C ASP A 53 -35.33 -34.03 -15.84
N SER A 54 -35.57 -34.47 -17.08
CA SER A 54 -34.91 -33.92 -18.28
C SER A 54 -35.34 -32.49 -18.62
N MET A 55 -36.54 -32.08 -18.20
CA MET A 55 -37.09 -30.74 -18.44
C MET A 55 -36.73 -29.75 -17.33
N MET A 56 -36.23 -30.23 -16.19
CA MET A 56 -35.82 -29.35 -15.10
C MET A 56 -34.52 -28.60 -15.42
N VAL A 57 -34.59 -27.27 -15.46
CA VAL A 57 -33.41 -26.41 -15.48
C VAL A 57 -32.70 -26.54 -14.13
N LYS A 58 -31.61 -27.31 -14.08
CA LYS A 58 -30.74 -27.39 -12.89
C LYS A 58 -30.30 -25.98 -12.51
N GLN A 59 -30.76 -25.49 -11.35
CA GLN A 59 -30.40 -24.15 -10.88
C GLN A 59 -28.87 -23.97 -10.89
N PRO A 60 -28.37 -22.81 -11.33
CA PRO A 60 -26.93 -22.58 -11.37
C PRO A 60 -26.36 -22.71 -9.95
N ARG A 61 -25.37 -23.60 -9.79
CA ARG A 61 -24.64 -23.75 -8.54
C ARG A 61 -24.06 -22.39 -8.17
N ARG A 62 -24.56 -21.78 -7.09
CA ARG A 62 -24.03 -20.50 -6.58
C ARG A 62 -22.56 -20.69 -6.23
N VAL A 63 -21.67 -20.18 -7.07
CA VAL A 63 -20.23 -20.20 -6.83
C VAL A 63 -19.93 -19.28 -5.65
N ARG A 64 -19.27 -19.82 -4.61
CA ARG A 64 -18.87 -19.02 -3.44
C ARG A 64 -17.64 -18.19 -3.80
N LEU A 65 -17.84 -16.97 -4.29
CA LEU A 65 -16.77 -16.02 -4.66
C LEU A 65 -16.11 -15.31 -3.44
N ARG A 66 -16.75 -15.39 -2.27
CA ARG A 66 -16.30 -14.72 -1.03
C ARG A 66 -14.82 -14.95 -0.65
N PRO A 67 -14.24 -16.17 -0.71
CA PRO A 67 -12.82 -16.36 -0.37
C PRO A 67 -11.85 -15.74 -1.38
N VAL A 68 -12.24 -15.63 -2.66
CA VAL A 68 -11.40 -15.00 -3.69
C VAL A 68 -11.35 -13.50 -3.47
N ILE A 69 -12.51 -12.88 -3.25
CA ILE A 69 -12.61 -11.44 -2.97
C ILE A 69 -11.82 -11.07 -1.71
N MET A 70 -11.92 -11.88 -0.65
CA MET A 70 -11.13 -11.66 0.57
C MET A 70 -9.61 -11.71 0.34
N ARG A 71 -9.12 -12.64 -0.51
CA ARG A 71 -7.69 -12.72 -0.84
C ARG A 71 -7.21 -11.53 -1.67
N VAL A 72 -8.01 -11.10 -2.65
CA VAL A 72 -7.70 -9.92 -3.47
C VAL A 72 -7.69 -8.66 -2.61
N ALA A 73 -8.67 -8.50 -1.72
CA ALA A 73 -8.72 -7.38 -0.78
C ALA A 73 -7.52 -7.37 0.17
N ALA A 74 -7.12 -8.53 0.70
CA ALA A 74 -5.94 -8.65 1.55
C ALA A 74 -4.65 -8.26 0.81
N ALA A 75 -4.49 -8.70 -0.44
CA ALA A 75 -3.33 -8.32 -1.25
C ALA A 75 -3.28 -6.81 -1.53
N ALA A 76 -4.42 -6.19 -1.86
CA ALA A 76 -4.50 -4.75 -2.08
C ALA A 76 -4.16 -3.93 -0.83
N ALA A 77 -4.61 -4.39 0.35
CA ALA A 77 -4.29 -3.73 1.62
C ALA A 77 -2.78 -3.73 1.93
N VAL A 78 -2.08 -4.84 1.66
CA VAL A 78 -0.61 -4.92 1.85
C VAL A 78 0.11 -3.94 0.95
N VAL A 79 -0.29 -3.82 -0.33
CA VAL A 79 0.31 -2.87 -1.27
C VAL A 79 0.12 -1.43 -0.78
N LEU A 80 -1.07 -1.07 -0.30
CA LEU A 80 -1.33 0.26 0.24
C LEU A 80 -0.47 0.58 1.46
N ILE A 81 -0.27 -0.39 2.37
CA ILE A 81 0.60 -0.22 3.54
C ILE A 81 2.06 -0.03 3.13
N VAL A 82 2.55 -0.79 2.14
CA VAL A 82 3.93 -0.65 1.68
C VAL A 82 4.14 0.71 1.00
N VAL A 83 3.22 1.13 0.13
CA VAL A 83 3.31 2.43 -0.53
C VAL A 83 3.26 3.57 0.48
N SER A 84 2.34 3.52 1.46
CA SER A 84 2.28 4.55 2.50
C SER A 84 3.53 4.59 3.36
N ALA A 85 4.10 3.43 3.73
CA ALA A 85 5.34 3.36 4.48
C ALA A 85 6.54 3.92 3.69
N VAL A 86 6.62 3.67 2.38
CA VAL A 86 7.69 4.22 1.53
C VAL A 86 7.58 5.74 1.41
N LEU A 87 6.37 6.27 1.20
CA LEU A 87 6.15 7.72 1.13
C LEU A 87 6.50 8.40 2.47
N ALA A 88 6.04 7.85 3.60
CA ALA A 88 6.36 8.35 4.93
C ALA A 88 7.87 8.26 5.26
N TYR A 89 8.55 7.22 4.77
CA TYR A 89 9.99 7.07 4.97
C TYR A 89 10.81 8.07 4.14
N ALA A 90 10.37 8.38 2.92
CA ALA A 90 11.03 9.35 2.06
C ALA A 90 10.99 10.75 2.70
N ASP A 91 9.82 11.16 3.18
CA ASP A 91 9.58 12.43 3.88
C ASP A 91 10.46 12.52 5.15
N TYR A 92 10.41 11.50 6.01
CA TYR A 92 11.21 11.46 7.24
C TYR A 92 12.74 11.49 7.01
N ARG A 93 13.21 10.97 5.86
CA ARG A 93 14.63 10.93 5.52
C ARG A 93 15.16 12.33 5.19
N GLU A 94 14.34 13.17 4.56
CA GLU A 94 14.72 14.51 4.13
C GLU A 94 14.97 15.43 5.34
N ASP A 95 14.05 15.47 6.29
CA ASP A 95 14.20 16.23 7.54
C ASP A 95 15.48 15.87 8.29
N ARG A 96 15.76 14.56 8.41
CA ARG A 96 16.97 14.05 9.06
C ARG A 96 18.24 14.45 8.32
N TYR A 97 18.18 14.53 6.99
CA TYR A 97 19.32 14.94 6.18
C TYR A 97 19.59 16.44 6.35
N LEU A 98 18.55 17.26 6.22
CA LEU A 98 18.67 18.72 6.39
C LEU A 98 19.12 19.07 7.81
N ALA A 99 18.59 18.43 8.84
CA ALA A 99 19.01 18.64 10.22
C ALA A 99 20.48 18.28 10.48
N ARG A 100 21.06 17.33 9.72
CA ARG A 100 22.48 16.98 9.82
C ARG A 100 23.39 17.97 9.11
N LEU A 101 22.94 18.52 7.99
CA LEU A 101 23.75 19.38 7.14
C LEU A 101 23.65 20.85 7.55
N TYR A 102 22.44 21.30 7.86
CA TYR A 102 22.10 22.70 8.16
C TYR A 102 21.53 22.86 9.57
N GLY A 103 21.77 21.90 10.45
CA GLY A 103 21.29 21.94 11.82
C GLY A 103 21.74 23.21 12.54
N GLY A 104 20.79 23.94 13.12
CA GLY A 104 21.05 25.20 13.83
C GLY A 104 20.99 26.44 12.95
N SER A 105 20.89 26.30 11.63
CA SER A 105 20.62 27.40 10.70
C SER A 105 19.18 27.91 10.88
N TYR A 106 19.01 29.22 10.72
CA TYR A 106 17.71 29.89 10.74
C TYR A 106 17.79 31.16 9.88
N VAL A 107 16.64 31.63 9.40
CA VAL A 107 16.52 32.92 8.71
C VAL A 107 15.59 33.83 9.51
N ILE A 108 15.83 35.14 9.47
CA ILE A 108 14.92 36.14 10.06
C ILE A 108 14.41 37.02 8.93
N GLU A 109 13.12 36.88 8.61
CA GLU A 109 12.42 37.73 7.65
C GLU A 109 11.38 38.59 8.35
N ASN A 110 11.45 39.92 8.17
CA ASN A 110 10.49 40.86 8.77
C ASN A 110 10.31 40.72 10.29
N GLY A 111 11.36 40.27 11.00
CA GLY A 111 11.33 40.02 12.44
C GLY A 111 10.72 38.66 12.84
N HIS A 112 10.32 37.82 11.89
CA HIS A 112 9.91 36.45 12.13
C HIS A 112 11.07 35.50 11.88
N ARG A 113 11.36 34.62 12.86
CA ARG A 113 12.41 33.61 12.76
C ARG A 113 11.84 32.33 12.14
N ILE A 114 12.45 31.88 11.06
CA ILE A 114 12.11 30.65 10.33
C ILE A 114 13.20 29.63 10.62
N ASP A 115 12.81 28.54 11.27
CA ASP A 115 13.69 27.43 11.66
C ASP A 115 13.44 26.16 10.82
N ASP A 116 12.45 26.19 9.92
CA ASP A 116 12.14 25.07 9.03
C ASP A 116 13.19 24.97 7.93
N LEU A 117 14.10 24.00 8.09
CA LEU A 117 15.21 23.78 7.18
C LEU A 117 14.78 23.43 5.74
N SER A 118 13.56 22.88 5.55
CA SER A 118 13.04 22.59 4.22
C SER A 118 12.62 23.87 3.48
N GLU A 119 12.14 24.86 4.23
CA GLU A 119 11.73 26.17 3.73
C GLU A 119 12.95 27.04 3.41
N ILE A 120 13.92 27.10 4.32
CA ILE A 120 15.08 28.01 4.21
C ILE A 120 16.28 27.38 3.48
N LYS A 121 16.18 26.13 3.01
CA LYS A 121 17.29 25.44 2.34
C LYS A 121 17.88 26.26 1.20
N GLY A 122 17.00 26.85 0.38
CA GLY A 122 17.40 27.68 -0.75
C GLY A 122 18.17 28.91 -0.32
N ASP A 123 17.69 29.61 0.73
CA ASP A 123 18.36 30.80 1.26
C ASP A 123 19.75 30.47 1.81
N ILE A 124 19.91 29.32 2.45
CA ILE A 124 21.21 28.85 2.96
C ILE A 124 22.16 28.56 1.80
N GLU A 125 21.69 27.83 0.77
CA GLU A 125 22.49 27.51 -0.42
C GLU A 125 22.93 28.79 -1.14
N ASP A 126 22.01 29.73 -1.35
CA ASP A 126 22.30 31.02 -2.00
C ASP A 126 23.28 31.86 -1.17
N ALA A 127 23.15 31.87 0.17
CA ALA A 127 24.06 32.58 1.04
C ALA A 127 25.49 32.02 1.00
N LEU A 128 25.62 30.69 0.99
CA LEU A 128 26.90 30.00 0.84
C LEU A 128 27.53 30.26 -0.53
N ASP A 129 26.74 30.11 -1.62
CA ASP A 129 27.20 30.39 -2.98
C ASP A 129 27.66 31.84 -3.14
N ASN A 130 26.97 32.79 -2.50
CA ASN A 130 27.37 34.19 -2.51
C ASN A 130 28.68 34.43 -1.72
N ALA A 131 28.83 33.78 -0.55
CA ALA A 131 30.05 33.85 0.24
C ALA A 131 31.26 33.30 -0.55
N ASP A 132 31.12 32.14 -1.20
CA ASP A 132 32.15 31.54 -2.04
C ASP A 132 32.58 32.47 -3.18
N ARG A 133 31.62 33.18 -3.80
CA ARG A 133 31.91 34.17 -4.85
C ARG A 133 32.70 35.34 -4.31
N ILE A 134 32.32 35.87 -3.15
CA ILE A 134 33.02 36.98 -2.49
C ILE A 134 34.45 36.56 -2.13
N GLU A 135 34.62 35.38 -1.52
CA GLU A 135 35.92 34.84 -1.14
C GLU A 135 36.83 34.66 -2.35
N LYS A 136 36.32 34.09 -3.45
CA LYS A 136 37.07 33.93 -4.69
C LYS A 136 37.48 35.27 -5.29
N HIS A 137 36.61 36.27 -5.25
CA HIS A 137 36.93 37.62 -5.71
C HIS A 137 38.02 38.27 -4.84
N ILE A 138 37.90 38.17 -3.51
CA ILE A 138 38.87 38.74 -2.56
C ILE A 138 40.24 38.05 -2.69
N SER A 139 40.27 36.72 -2.76
CA SER A 139 41.50 35.93 -2.91
C SER A 139 42.25 36.23 -4.21
N SER A 140 41.53 36.61 -5.28
CA SER A 140 42.15 37.02 -6.54
C SER A 140 42.66 38.47 -6.55
N SER A 141 42.31 39.26 -5.54
CA SER A 141 42.65 40.68 -5.44
C SER A 141 43.81 40.90 -4.46
N SER A 142 44.73 41.81 -4.77
CA SER A 142 45.84 42.20 -3.86
C SER A 142 45.38 42.88 -2.56
N VAL A 143 44.07 43.03 -2.37
CA VAL A 143 43.45 43.65 -1.20
C VAL A 143 43.61 42.76 0.03
N ALA A 144 43.52 41.44 -0.13
CA ALA A 144 43.72 40.48 0.96
C ALA A 144 45.16 40.54 1.49
N GLU A 145 46.15 40.43 0.61
CA GLU A 145 47.58 40.57 0.96
C GLU A 145 47.88 41.93 1.62
N SER A 146 47.26 43.01 1.12
CA SER A 146 47.45 44.35 1.72
C SER A 146 46.85 44.45 3.12
N ALA A 147 45.65 43.89 3.34
CA ALA A 147 45.01 43.90 4.64
C ALA A 147 45.75 43.02 5.66
N GLU A 148 46.25 41.86 5.24
CA GLU A 148 47.09 40.99 6.08
C GLU A 148 48.38 41.70 6.49
N GLN A 149 49.05 42.36 5.53
CA GLN A 149 50.27 43.10 5.81
C GLN A 149 50.02 44.31 6.73
N ASP A 150 48.88 45.00 6.59
CA ASP A 150 48.49 46.11 7.48
C ASP A 150 48.24 45.62 8.91
N VAL A 151 47.57 44.48 9.09
CA VAL A 151 47.35 43.87 10.40
C VAL A 151 48.69 43.45 11.02
N LEU A 152 49.55 42.76 10.26
CA LEU A 152 50.88 42.39 10.75
C LEU A 152 51.69 43.63 11.13
N ASN A 153 51.62 44.70 10.34
CA ASN A 153 52.31 45.95 10.60
C ASN A 153 51.81 46.69 11.84
N SER A 154 50.58 46.41 12.30
CA SER A 154 50.01 46.99 13.52
C SER A 154 50.44 46.30 14.82
N ILE A 155 51.06 45.12 14.74
CA ILE A 155 51.51 44.37 15.92
C ILE A 155 52.90 44.87 16.34
N ASP A 156 52.99 45.49 17.53
CA ASP A 156 54.25 46.04 18.05
C ASP A 156 55.25 44.96 18.50
N ASP A 157 54.77 43.81 18.98
CA ASP A 157 55.63 42.69 19.42
C ASP A 157 56.11 41.85 18.21
N PRO A 158 57.43 41.83 17.92
CA PRO A 158 57.97 41.08 16.79
C PRO A 158 57.82 39.56 16.92
N ALA A 159 57.77 39.02 18.14
CA ALA A 159 57.58 37.59 18.36
C ALA A 159 56.13 37.17 18.05
N GLU A 160 55.16 37.98 18.48
CA GLU A 160 53.73 37.77 18.19
C GLU A 160 53.42 37.98 16.71
N ARG A 161 54.00 39.01 16.09
CA ARG A 161 53.89 39.26 14.64
C ARG A 161 54.38 38.06 13.81
N SER A 162 55.53 37.49 14.18
CA SER A 162 56.08 36.32 13.47
C SER A 162 55.20 35.09 13.62
N ARG A 163 54.67 34.84 14.82
CA ARG A 163 53.78 33.71 15.09
C ARG A 163 52.49 33.77 14.27
N ILE A 164 51.86 34.95 14.21
CA ILE A 164 50.62 35.15 13.44
C ILE A 164 50.89 35.07 11.93
N SER A 165 52.03 35.60 11.47
CA SER A 165 52.47 35.47 10.07
C SER A 165 52.65 34.02 9.64
N GLU A 166 53.09 33.13 10.55
CA GLU A 166 53.26 31.70 10.26
C GLU A 166 51.89 31.00 10.15
N MET A 167 50.94 31.35 11.03
CA MET A 167 49.57 30.82 11.01
C MET A 167 48.75 31.24 9.77
N LEU A 168 49.06 32.40 9.18
CA LEU A 168 48.38 32.89 7.97
C LEU A 168 48.89 32.22 6.69
N ASN A 169 50.07 31.58 6.72
CA ASN A 169 50.70 30.95 5.56
C ASN A 169 50.59 29.40 5.57
N GLU A 170 49.87 28.81 6.53
CA GLU A 170 49.50 27.38 6.57
C GLU A 170 48.16 27.12 5.85
#